data_AF-A0A7C7UUV7-F1
#
_entry.id   AF-A0A7C7UUV7-F1
#
_cell.length_a   1.000
_cell.length_b   1.000
_cell.length_c   1.000
_cell.angle_alpha   90.00
_cell.angle_beta   90.00
_cell.angle_gamma   90.00
#
_symmetry.space_group_name_H-M   'P 1'
#
loop_
_entity.id
_entity.type
_entity.pdbx_description
1 polymer ?
#
loop_
_entity_poly.entity_id
_entity_poly.type
_entity_poly.pdbx_seq_one_letter_code
_entity_poly.pdbx_strand_id
1 'polypeptide(L)'
;MKENFRKKALERLETAKWCIDRGFISSCASNLYFAYFNFFQYVVGKPPKGRWKHIGIAKAFVHKAYRESLMPIELISKLKDSYDKLYALRRKADYTDELISGKVTSEMKEYINTLHEALGYVS
;
A
#
# COMPACT_ATOMS: atom_id res chain seq x y z
N MET A 1 9.80 16.51 -5.28
CA MET A 1 8.49 16.26 -4.61
C MET A 1 7.98 14.84 -4.82
N LYS A 2 7.94 14.30 -6.06
CA LYS A 2 7.68 12.87 -6.30
C LYS A 2 8.66 11.96 -5.55
N GLU A 3 9.96 12.26 -5.62
CA GLU A 3 10.99 11.52 -4.86
C GLU A 3 10.74 11.42 -3.36
N ASN A 4 10.08 12.42 -2.76
CA ASN A 4 9.75 12.38 -1.34
C ASN A 4 8.67 11.32 -1.05
N PHE A 5 7.72 11.11 -1.96
CA PHE A 5 6.72 10.05 -1.82
C PHE A 5 7.33 8.67 -2.01
N ARG A 6 8.24 8.49 -2.98
CA ARG A 6 8.97 7.23 -3.17
C ARG A 6 9.77 6.87 -1.92
N LYS A 7 10.56 7.81 -1.39
CA LYS A 7 11.33 7.61 -0.16
C LYS A 7 10.43 7.20 1.01
N LYS A 8 9.32 7.90 1.22
CA LYS A 8 8.34 7.55 2.27
C LYS A 8 7.72 6.17 2.07
N ALA A 9 7.40 5.80 0.83
CA ALA A 9 6.86 4.48 0.53
C ALA A 9 7.86 3.37 0.92
N LEU A 10 9.13 3.56 0.58
CA LEU A 10 10.20 2.63 0.94
C LEU A 10 10.42 2.53 2.45
N GLU A 11 10.55 3.66 3.16
CA GLU A 11 10.71 3.69 4.61
C GLU A 11 9.56 2.98 5.34
N ARG A 12 8.32 3.19 4.86
CA ARG A 12 7.13 2.53 5.41
C ARG A 12 7.10 1.04 5.08
N LEU A 13 7.51 0.64 3.88
CA LEU A 13 7.61 -0.76 3.49
C LEU A 13 8.64 -1.50 4.35
N GLU A 14 9.82 -0.92 4.56
CA GLU A 14 10.84 -1.48 5.46
C GLU A 14 10.35 -1.57 6.90
N THR A 15 9.62 -0.55 7.38
CA THR A 15 8.99 -0.61 8.71
C THR A 15 7.96 -1.73 8.80
N ALA A 16 7.12 -1.92 7.77
CA ALA A 16 6.14 -3.00 7.74
C ALA A 16 6.81 -4.39 7.77
N LYS A 17 7.89 -4.59 7.02
CA LYS A 17 8.72 -5.81 7.07
C LYS A 17 9.23 -6.06 8.49
N TRP A 18 9.80 -5.04 9.12
CA TRP A 18 10.29 -5.16 10.50
C TRP A 18 9.18 -5.51 11.50
N CYS A 19 7.99 -4.93 11.33
CA CYS A 19 6.83 -5.20 12.19
C CYS A 19 6.30 -6.62 12.02
N ILE A 20 6.17 -7.12 10.78
CA ILE A 20 5.62 -8.46 10.54
C ILE A 20 6.53 -9.55 11.10
N ASP A 21 7.85 -9.36 11.02
CA ASP A 21 8.84 -10.30 11.55
C ASP A 21 8.81 -10.38 13.09
N ARG A 22 8.29 -9.36 13.76
CA ARG A 22 8.16 -9.27 15.23
C ARG A 22 6.74 -9.52 15.74
N GLY A 23 5.81 -9.87 14.86
CA GLY A 23 4.42 -10.10 15.23
C GLY A 23 3.62 -8.83 15.54
N PHE A 24 4.12 -7.64 15.20
CA PHE A 24 3.39 -6.37 15.35
C PHE A 24 2.42 -6.15 14.20
N ILE A 25 1.38 -6.98 14.13
CA ILE A 25 0.45 -7.06 12.99
C ILE A 25 -0.26 -5.74 12.72
N SER A 26 -0.82 -5.09 13.74
CA SER A 26 -1.52 -3.80 13.59
C SER A 26 -0.60 -2.70 13.06
N SER A 27 0.63 -2.64 13.58
CA SER A 27 1.66 -1.70 13.10
C SER A 27 2.09 -2.03 11.67
N CYS A 28 2.17 -3.30 11.31
CA CYS A 28 2.44 -3.73 9.95
C CYS A 28 1.33 -3.27 9.00
N ALA A 29 0.05 -3.54 9.30
CA ALA A 29 -1.10 -3.09 8.50
C ALA A 29 -1.07 -1.58 8.25
N SER A 30 -0.86 -0.80 9.31
CA SER A 30 -0.83 0.66 9.23
C SER A 30 0.33 1.16 8.37
N ASN A 31 1.54 0.65 8.57
CA ASN A 31 2.69 1.04 7.77
C ASN A 31 2.53 0.61 6.31
N LEU A 32 2.02 -0.58 6.05
CA LEU A 32 1.82 -1.07 4.69
C LEU A 32 0.74 -0.27 3.95
N TYR A 33 -0.36 0.08 4.62
CA TYR A 33 -1.36 1.00 4.07
C TYR A 33 -0.74 2.33 3.63
N PHE A 34 0.10 2.94 4.48
CA PHE A 34 0.75 4.20 4.13
C PHE A 34 1.86 4.02 3.07
N ALA A 35 2.53 2.88 3.03
CA ALA A 35 3.48 2.55 1.98
C ALA A 35 2.79 2.55 0.60
N TYR A 36 1.65 1.85 0.49
CA TYR A 36 0.82 1.86 -0.72
C TYR A 36 0.31 3.26 -1.06
N PHE A 37 -0.19 4.00 -0.06
CA PHE A 37 -0.67 5.37 -0.29
C PHE A 37 0.44 6.27 -0.84
N ASN A 38 1.63 6.23 -0.25
CA ASN A 38 2.77 7.02 -0.71
C ASN A 38 3.28 6.55 -2.08
N PHE A 39 3.24 5.24 -2.36
CA PHE A 39 3.52 4.72 -3.70
C PHE A 39 2.53 5.27 -4.75
N PHE A 40 1.23 5.26 -4.45
CA PHE A 40 0.24 5.85 -5.35
C PHE A 40 0.48 7.35 -5.55
N GLN A 41 0.83 8.09 -4.49
CA GLN A 41 1.22 9.51 -4.61
C GLN A 41 2.47 9.71 -5.46
N TYR A 42 3.44 8.80 -5.40
CA TYR A 42 4.61 8.84 -6.26
C TYR A 42 4.22 8.72 -7.74
N VAL A 43 3.32 7.78 -8.05
CA VAL A 43 2.82 7.54 -9.41
C VAL A 43 1.95 8.71 -9.91
N VAL A 44 0.92 9.11 -9.16
CA VAL A 44 -0.08 10.09 -9.63
C VAL A 44 0.26 11.54 -9.29
N GLY A 45 1.14 11.78 -8.33
CA GLY A 45 1.47 13.11 -7.83
C GLY A 45 0.46 13.68 -6.84
N LYS A 46 0.36 15.01 -6.81
CA LYS A 46 -0.52 15.75 -5.89
C LYS A 46 -1.99 15.63 -6.29
N PRO A 47 -2.93 15.74 -5.33
CA PRO A 47 -4.35 15.83 -5.65
C PRO A 47 -4.65 17.14 -6.40
N PRO A 48 -5.64 17.15 -7.31
CA PRO A 48 -6.04 18.36 -8.02
C PRO A 48 -6.64 19.43 -7.10
N LYS A 49 -7.29 19.01 -6.00
CA LYS A 49 -7.80 19.88 -4.93
C LYS A 49 -7.69 19.19 -3.57
N GLY A 50 -7.36 19.96 -2.53
CA GLY A 50 -7.35 19.47 -1.14
C GLY A 50 -6.35 18.34 -0.88
N ARG A 51 -6.82 17.25 -0.25
CA ARG A 51 -6.03 16.06 0.10
C ARG A 51 -6.58 14.82 -0.59
N TRP A 52 -5.70 13.90 -0.95
CA TRP A 52 -6.10 12.58 -1.44
C TRP A 52 -6.94 11.84 -0.38
N LYS A 53 -8.14 11.41 -0.78
CA LYS A 53 -8.94 10.44 -0.04
C LYS A 53 -8.55 9.02 -0.47
N HIS A 54 -8.78 8.02 0.40
CA HIS A 54 -8.47 6.61 0.14
C HIS A 54 -8.96 6.12 -1.24
N ILE A 55 -10.26 6.22 -1.50
CA ILE A 55 -10.85 5.80 -2.79
C ILE A 55 -10.34 6.67 -3.96
N GLY A 56 -10.18 7.98 -3.71
CA GLY A 56 -9.80 8.93 -4.75
C GLY A 56 -8.41 8.65 -5.32
N ILE A 57 -7.43 8.39 -4.46
CA ILE A 57 -6.06 8.11 -4.91
C ILE A 57 -5.94 6.75 -5.60
N ALA A 58 -6.64 5.72 -5.11
CA ALA A 58 -6.64 4.40 -5.72
C ALA A 58 -7.20 4.47 -7.16
N LYS A 59 -8.34 5.16 -7.36
CA LYS A 59 -8.92 5.36 -8.70
C LYS A 59 -7.97 6.10 -9.64
N ALA A 60 -7.34 7.17 -9.15
CA ALA A 60 -6.38 7.94 -9.95
C ALA A 60 -5.15 7.09 -10.32
N PHE A 61 -4.65 6.27 -9.38
CA PHE A 61 -3.53 5.36 -9.60
C PHE A 61 -3.88 4.34 -10.68
N VAL A 62 -4.99 3.62 -10.53
CA VAL A 62 -5.45 2.59 -11.47
C VAL A 62 -5.60 3.18 -12.87
N HIS A 63 -6.29 4.31 -13.01
CA HIS A 63 -6.49 4.96 -14.29
C HIS A 63 -5.16 5.34 -14.96
N LYS A 64 -4.23 5.93 -14.19
CA LYS A 64 -2.92 6.32 -14.71
C LYS A 64 -2.07 5.11 -15.09
N ALA A 65 -1.99 4.11 -14.22
CA ALA A 65 -1.19 2.91 -14.43
C ALA A 65 -1.64 2.13 -15.67
N TYR A 66 -2.96 2.05 -15.91
CA TYR A 66 -3.50 1.47 -17.14
C TYR A 66 -3.17 2.28 -18.38
N ARG A 67 -3.46 3.57 -18.36
CA ARG A 67 -3.28 4.45 -19.52
C ARG A 67 -1.82 4.53 -19.98
N GLU A 68 -0.90 4.51 -19.03
CA GLU A 68 0.54 4.64 -19.30
C GLU A 68 1.26 3.27 -19.31
N SER A 69 0.51 2.16 -19.22
CA SER A 69 1.03 0.79 -19.21
C SER A 69 2.22 0.61 -18.25
N LEU A 70 2.12 1.18 -17.04
CA LEU A 70 3.25 1.28 -16.11
C LEU A 70 3.69 -0.09 -15.55
N MET A 71 2.78 -1.06 -15.51
CA MET A 71 3.02 -2.40 -14.99
C MET A 71 1.92 -3.36 -15.49
N PRO A 72 2.08 -4.69 -15.33
CA PRO A 72 1.06 -5.66 -15.71
C PRO A 72 -0.30 -5.40 -15.06
N ILE A 73 -1.37 -5.65 -15.80
CA ILE A 73 -2.77 -5.40 -15.40
C ILE A 73 -3.12 -6.15 -14.11
N GLU A 74 -2.60 -7.35 -13.98
CA GLU A 74 -2.77 -8.23 -12.82
C GLU A 74 -2.13 -7.61 -11.59
N LEU A 75 -0.96 -6.99 -11.73
CA LEU A 75 -0.27 -6.30 -10.64
C LEU A 75 -1.02 -5.03 -10.21
N ILE A 76 -1.55 -4.25 -11.16
CA ILE A 76 -2.40 -3.07 -10.87
C ILE A 76 -3.62 -3.50 -10.03
N SER A 77 -4.27 -4.59 -10.44
CA SER A 77 -5.45 -5.12 -9.76
C SER A 77 -5.12 -5.61 -8.36
N LYS A 78 -4.04 -6.40 -8.22
CA LYS A 78 -3.54 -6.84 -6.90
C LYS A 78 -3.23 -5.65 -5.99
N LEU A 79 -2.58 -4.61 -6.50
CA LEU A 79 -2.23 -3.44 -5.70
C LEU A 79 -3.48 -2.72 -5.16
N LYS A 80 -4.49 -2.52 -6.01
CA LYS A 80 -5.75 -1.93 -5.61
C LYS A 80 -6.43 -2.77 -4.52
N ASP A 81 -6.52 -4.09 -4.73
CA ASP A 81 -7.24 -4.96 -3.82
C ASP A 81 -6.51 -5.12 -2.47
N SER A 82 -5.18 -5.23 -2.47
CA SER A 82 -4.36 -5.17 -1.26
C SER A 82 -4.58 -3.87 -0.49
N TYR A 83 -4.65 -2.73 -1.19
CA TYR A 83 -4.84 -1.43 -0.57
C TYR A 83 -6.23 -1.27 0.08
N ASP A 84 -7.28 -1.74 -0.59
CA ASP A 84 -8.65 -1.75 -0.03
C ASP A 84 -8.73 -2.66 1.21
N LYS A 85 -8.13 -3.86 1.15
CA LYS A 85 -8.06 -4.79 2.29
C LYS A 85 -7.26 -4.20 3.46
N LEU A 86 -6.13 -3.56 3.19
CA LEU A 86 -5.32 -2.89 4.22
C LEU A 86 -6.07 -1.75 4.88
N TYR A 87 -6.87 -0.98 4.13
CA TYR A 87 -7.72 0.05 4.71
C TYR A 87 -8.78 -0.57 5.65
N ALA A 88 -9.42 -1.66 5.24
CA ALA A 88 -10.36 -2.38 6.09
C ALA A 88 -9.69 -2.96 7.35
N LEU A 89 -8.51 -3.58 7.21
CA LEU A 89 -7.72 -4.11 8.34
C LEU A 89 -7.32 -3.01 9.30
N ARG A 90 -6.82 -1.87 8.81
CA ARG A 90 -6.48 -0.71 9.63
C ARG A 90 -7.69 -0.18 10.38
N ARG A 91 -8.86 -0.13 9.73
CA ARG A 91 -10.12 0.28 10.36
C ARG A 91 -10.58 -0.69 11.43
N LYS A 92 -10.34 -2.00 11.28
CA LYS A 92 -10.70 -3.03 12.26
C LYS A 92 -9.72 -3.12 13.43
N ALA A 93 -8.44 -2.85 13.20
CA ALA A 93 -7.41 -2.85 14.24
C ALA A 93 -7.68 -1.89 15.40
N ASP A 94 -8.49 -0.85 15.15
CA ASP A 94 -8.92 0.08 16.19
C ASP A 94 -10.04 -0.48 17.09
N TYR A 95 -10.67 -1.61 16.73
CA TYR A 95 -11.89 -2.13 17.39
C TYR A 95 -11.80 -3.59 17.87
N THR A 96 -10.77 -4.35 17.51
CA THR A 96 -10.68 -5.78 17.84
C THR A 96 -9.25 -6.24 18.12
N ASP A 97 -9.02 -6.86 19.28
CA ASP A 97 -7.75 -7.51 19.65
C ASP A 97 -7.50 -8.85 18.93
N GLU A 98 -8.45 -9.32 18.10
CA GLU A 98 -8.43 -10.62 17.42
C GLU A 98 -7.50 -10.73 16.19
N LEU A 99 -6.66 -9.73 15.91
CA LEU A 99 -5.92 -9.59 14.65
C LEU A 99 -4.81 -10.64 14.40
N ILE A 100 -4.56 -11.53 15.35
CA ILE A 100 -3.43 -12.47 15.31
C ILE A 100 -3.92 -13.84 14.86
N SER A 101 -4.28 -13.96 13.59
CA SER A 101 -4.37 -15.28 12.93
C SER A 101 -3.21 -15.43 11.94
N GLY A 102 -2.64 -16.64 11.84
CA GLY A 102 -1.55 -16.92 10.90
C GLY A 102 -1.88 -16.55 9.45
N LYS A 103 -3.17 -16.56 9.09
CA LYS A 103 -3.70 -16.11 7.79
C LYS A 103 -3.47 -14.62 7.54
N VAL A 104 -3.68 -13.76 8.53
CA VAL A 104 -3.46 -12.31 8.39
C VAL A 104 -1.96 -12.05 8.16
N THR A 105 -1.10 -12.80 8.85
CA THR A 105 0.36 -12.70 8.68
C THR A 105 0.80 -13.07 7.26
N SER A 106 0.28 -14.16 6.70
CA SER A 106 0.60 -14.56 5.31
C SER A 106 0.11 -13.53 4.29
N GLU A 107 -1.11 -13.02 4.44
CA GLU A 107 -1.64 -11.97 3.56
C GLU A 107 -0.78 -10.70 3.59
N MET A 108 -0.30 -10.28 4.77
CA MET A 108 0.59 -9.11 4.85
C MET A 108 1.92 -9.31 4.12
N LYS A 109 2.50 -10.52 4.20
CA LYS A 109 3.73 -10.84 3.46
C LYS A 109 3.50 -10.79 1.95
N GLU A 110 2.36 -11.27 1.48
CA GLU A 110 1.97 -11.16 0.06
C GLU A 110 1.82 -9.69 -0.37
N TYR A 111 1.23 -8.84 0.47
CA TYR A 111 1.09 -7.41 0.18
C TYR A 111 2.44 -6.69 0.16
N ILE A 112 3.37 -7.05 1.06
CA ILE A 112 4.76 -6.55 1.04
C ILE A 112 5.42 -6.89 -0.29
N ASN A 113 5.31 -8.15 -0.73
CA ASN A 113 5.90 -8.61 -1.98
C ASN A 113 5.28 -7.92 -3.20
N THR A 114 3.95 -7.76 -3.20
CA THR A 114 3.21 -7.07 -4.27
C THR A 114 3.68 -5.62 -4.43
N LEU A 115 3.84 -4.88 -3.32
CA LEU A 115 4.35 -3.50 -3.39
C LEU A 115 5.82 -3.45 -3.80
N HIS A 116 6.64 -4.39 -3.32
CA HIS A 116 8.04 -4.48 -3.69
C HIS A 116 8.23 -4.72 -5.19
N GLU A 117 7.45 -5.65 -5.76
CA GLU A 117 7.41 -5.90 -7.21
C GLU A 117 7.02 -4.63 -7.97
N ALA A 118 5.95 -3.95 -7.55
CA ALA A 118 5.46 -2.73 -8.20
C ALA A 118 6.48 -1.58 -8.19
N LEU A 119 7.26 -1.45 -7.12
CA LEU A 119 8.35 -0.46 -7.04
C LEU A 119 9.43 -0.69 -8.10
N GLY A 120 9.66 -1.93 -8.52
CA GLY A 120 10.60 -2.28 -9.58
C GLY A 120 10.20 -1.74 -10.96
N TYR A 121 8.90 -1.56 -11.22
CA TYR A 121 8.39 -1.08 -12.51
C TYR A 121 8.44 0.44 -12.68
N VAL A 122 8.49 1.20 -11.59
CA VAL A 122 8.41 2.67 -11.60
C VAL A 122 9.69 3.35 -11.10
N SER A 123 10.80 2.61 -11.18
CA SER A 123 12.14 3.05 -10.77
C SER A 123 12.76 4.04 -11.75
#